data_AF-A0A6L3YJU7-F1
#
_entry.id   AF-A0A6L3YJU7-F1
#
_cell.length_a   1.000
_cell.length_b   1.000
_cell.length_c   1.000
_cell.angle_alpha   90.00
_cell.angle_beta   90.00
_cell.angle_gamma   90.00
#
_symmetry.space_group_name_H-M   'P 1'
#
loop_
_entity.id
_entity.type
_entity.pdbx_description
1 polymer ?
#
loop_
_entity_poly.entity_id
_entity_poly.type
_entity_poly.pdbx_seq_one_letter_code
_entity_poly.pdbx_strand_id
1 'polypeptide(L)'
;MSKINDPENFRGRVAYAAQVIARGGANTRTFDSCFENYDGDEVAVAVLRRSRKNPKLAANLAKYLNLALAEECDRRMADIPTRKLPEAARQSRRRANARRASE
;
A
#
# COMPACT_ATOMS: atom_id res chain seq x y z
N MET A 1 -0.45 8.74 -17.88
CA MET A 1 -0.65 8.29 -16.48
C MET A 1 0.68 8.37 -15.74
N SER A 2 0.71 8.89 -14.50
CA SER A 2 1.92 8.82 -13.67
C SER A 2 2.35 7.37 -13.50
N LYS A 3 3.66 7.09 -13.45
CA LYS A 3 4.18 5.73 -13.19
C LYS A 3 3.59 5.12 -11.90
N ILE A 4 3.18 5.93 -10.93
CA ILE A 4 2.54 5.48 -9.68
C ILE A 4 1.14 4.88 -9.92
N ASN A 5 0.39 5.42 -10.89
CA ASN A 5 -0.97 4.98 -11.22
C ASN A 5 -1.00 3.82 -12.22
N ASP A 6 0.17 3.39 -12.71
CA ASP A 6 0.25 2.15 -13.46
C ASP A 6 -0.19 0.99 -12.54
N PRO A 7 -1.29 0.28 -12.84
CA PRO A 7 -1.77 -0.80 -12.00
C PRO A 7 -0.68 -1.84 -11.71
N GLU A 8 0.20 -2.11 -12.68
CA GLU A 8 1.27 -3.09 -12.56
C GLU A 8 2.46 -2.61 -11.72
N ASN A 9 2.56 -1.30 -11.45
CA ASN A 9 3.63 -0.72 -10.65
C ASN A 9 3.36 -0.72 -9.13
N PHE A 10 2.86 -1.84 -8.60
CA PHE A 10 2.66 -2.02 -7.16
C PHE A 10 3.93 -1.75 -6.35
N ARG A 11 5.08 -2.25 -6.83
CA ARG A 11 6.38 -2.06 -6.15
C ARG A 11 6.77 -0.59 -6.09
N GLY A 12 6.49 0.18 -7.14
CA GLY A 12 6.74 1.62 -7.17
C GLY A 12 5.89 2.37 -6.17
N ARG A 13 4.59 2.04 -6.04
CA ARG A 13 3.70 2.62 -5.02
C ARG A 13 4.23 2.37 -3.60
N VAL A 14 4.56 1.13 -3.28
CA VAL A 14 5.12 0.76 -1.96
C VAL A 14 6.46 1.47 -1.70
N ALA A 15 7.33 1.56 -2.69
CA ALA A 15 8.63 2.22 -2.55
C ALA A 15 8.46 3.73 -2.30
N TYR A 16 7.61 4.39 -3.09
CA TYR A 16 7.36 5.81 -2.96
C TYR A 16 6.68 6.16 -1.62
N ALA A 17 5.62 5.45 -1.25
CA ALA A 17 4.94 5.65 0.02
C ALA A 17 5.89 5.47 1.21
N ALA A 18 6.67 4.38 1.22
CA ALA A 18 7.66 4.15 2.28
C ALA A 18 8.73 5.26 2.34
N GLN A 19 9.17 5.78 1.19
CA GLN A 19 10.14 6.86 1.12
C GLN A 19 9.58 8.17 1.70
N VAL A 20 8.34 8.53 1.35
CA VAL A 20 7.67 9.73 1.88
C VAL A 20 7.50 9.63 3.40
N ILE A 21 6.97 8.52 3.89
CA ILE A 21 6.72 8.32 5.33
C ILE A 21 8.04 8.30 6.10
N ALA A 22 9.07 7.58 5.63
CA ALA A 22 10.36 7.53 6.31
C ALA A 22 11.06 8.90 6.39
N ARG A 23 10.76 9.83 5.47
CA ARG A 23 11.27 11.19 5.49
C ARG A 23 10.41 12.17 6.30
N GLY A 24 9.21 11.77 6.72
CA GLY A 24 8.22 12.71 7.25
C GLY A 24 7.81 13.75 6.19
N GLY A 25 7.78 13.35 4.92
CA GLY A 25 7.48 14.25 3.80
C GLY A 25 6.00 14.65 3.71
N ALA A 26 5.69 15.65 2.88
CA ALA A 26 4.31 16.11 2.71
C ALA A 26 3.39 15.04 2.10
N ASN A 27 2.12 15.04 2.53
CA ASN A 27 1.04 14.29 1.90
C ASN A 27 0.69 14.98 0.58
N THR A 28 1.18 14.43 -0.52
CA THR A 28 0.93 14.95 -1.87
C THR A 28 -0.08 14.09 -2.60
N ARG A 29 -0.68 14.61 -3.68
CA ARG A 29 -1.55 13.81 -4.55
C ARG A 29 -0.89 12.53 -5.06
N THR A 30 0.43 12.56 -5.28
CA THR A 30 1.22 11.38 -5.69
C THR A 30 1.32 10.36 -4.56
N PHE A 31 1.39 10.81 -3.31
CA PHE A 31 1.35 9.94 -2.13
C PHE A 31 -0.02 9.28 -2.00
N ASP A 32 -1.11 10.05 -2.07
CA ASP A 32 -2.48 9.51 -1.99
C ASP A 32 -2.74 8.48 -3.09
N SER A 33 -2.28 8.79 -4.31
CA SER A 33 -2.34 7.89 -5.47
C SER A 33 -1.70 6.52 -5.21
N CYS A 34 -0.77 6.39 -4.25
CA CYS A 34 -0.20 5.09 -3.91
C CYS A 34 -1.22 4.11 -3.31
N PHE A 35 -2.36 4.59 -2.81
CA PHE A 35 -3.38 3.77 -2.16
C PHE A 35 -4.69 3.68 -2.96
N GLU A 36 -4.88 4.55 -3.95
CA GLU A 36 -6.13 4.68 -4.71
C GLU A 36 -6.26 3.75 -5.93
N ASN A 37 -5.40 2.73 -6.05
CA ASN A 37 -5.38 1.81 -7.20
C ASN A 37 -6.17 0.51 -6.95
N TYR A 38 -7.19 0.54 -6.09
CA TYR A 38 -7.97 -0.64 -5.64
C TYR A 38 -7.14 -1.75 -4.98
N ASP A 39 -5.94 -1.40 -4.51
CA ASP A 39 -5.00 -2.28 -3.80
C ASP A 39 -4.31 -1.57 -2.62
N GLY A 40 -5.00 -0.56 -2.06
CA GLY A 40 -4.47 0.28 -0.99
C GLY A 40 -4.16 -0.50 0.28
N ASP A 41 -4.96 -1.53 0.59
CA ASP A 41 -4.72 -2.40 1.73
C ASP A 41 -3.40 -3.16 1.59
N GLU A 42 -3.13 -3.74 0.42
CA GLU A 42 -1.87 -4.45 0.16
C GLU A 42 -0.66 -3.51 0.20
N VAL A 43 -0.83 -2.26 -0.26
CA VAL A 43 0.23 -1.23 -0.16
C VAL A 43 0.48 -0.88 1.31
N ALA A 44 -0.57 -0.63 2.11
CA ALA A 44 -0.46 -0.31 3.52
C ALA A 44 0.20 -1.47 4.32
N VAL A 45 -0.20 -2.72 4.05
CA VAL A 45 0.39 -3.91 4.66
C VAL A 45 1.87 -4.04 4.28
N ALA A 46 2.23 -3.83 3.01
CA ALA A 46 3.62 -3.88 2.59
C ALA A 46 4.49 -2.82 3.29
N VAL A 47 3.96 -1.61 3.46
CA VAL A 47 4.62 -0.50 4.18
C VAL A 47 4.76 -0.82 5.67
N LEU A 48 3.69 -1.32 6.33
CA LEU A 48 3.71 -1.75 7.73
C LEU A 48 4.75 -2.86 7.96
N ARG A 49 4.77 -3.90 7.13
CA ARG A 49 5.77 -4.98 7.27
C ARG A 49 7.20 -4.48 7.07
N ARG A 50 7.41 -3.50 6.19
CA ARG A 50 8.71 -2.86 5.98
C ARG A 50 9.13 -2.02 7.18
N SER A 51 8.20 -1.38 7.89
CA SER A 51 8.51 -0.54 9.05
C SER A 51 9.13 -1.34 10.20
N ARG A 52 8.76 -2.62 10.34
CA ARG A 52 9.33 -3.56 11.33
C ARG A 52 10.86 -3.67 11.29
N LYS A 53 11.48 -3.35 10.15
CA LYS A 53 12.94 -3.35 9.94
C LYS A 53 13.49 -1.97 9.59
N ASN A 54 12.69 -0.92 9.65
CA ASN A 54 13.07 0.45 9.28
C ASN A 54 12.58 1.44 10.35
N PRO A 55 13.44 1.85 11.29
CA PRO A 55 13.05 2.73 12.40
C PRO A 55 12.51 4.09 11.96
N LYS A 56 13.06 4.67 10.87
CA LYS A 56 12.59 5.96 10.33
C LYS A 56 11.15 5.84 9.80
N LEU A 57 10.85 4.72 9.15
CA LEU A 57 9.51 4.43 8.67
C LEU A 57 8.55 4.17 9.84
N ALA A 58 8.98 3.38 10.83
CA ALA A 58 8.17 3.08 12.01
C ALA A 58 7.81 4.33 12.82
N ALA A 59 8.77 5.24 13.05
CA ALA A 59 8.58 6.46 13.83
C ALA A 59 7.51 7.40 13.26
N ASN A 60 7.27 7.35 11.95
CA ASN A 60 6.31 8.22 11.28
C ASN A 60 5.00 7.51 10.93
N LEU A 61 4.92 6.18 11.01
CA LEU A 61 3.84 5.39 10.42
C LEU A 61 2.43 5.84 10.85
N ALA A 62 2.25 6.13 12.14
CA ALA A 62 0.98 6.57 12.72
C ALA A 62 0.45 7.91 12.18
N LYS A 63 1.33 8.75 11.60
CA LYS A 63 0.96 10.05 11.04
C LYS A 63 0.34 9.93 9.64
N TYR A 64 0.59 8.82 8.95
CA TYR A 64 0.23 8.64 7.54
C TYR A 64 -0.77 7.51 7.33
N LEU A 65 -0.77 6.50 8.20
CA LEU A 65 -1.66 5.35 8.10
C LEU A 65 -2.48 5.24 9.38
N ASN A 66 -3.75 4.86 9.22
CA ASN A 66 -4.52 4.32 10.33
C ASN A 66 -3.89 2.96 10.72
N LEU A 67 -3.10 2.95 11.80
CA LEU A 67 -2.36 1.76 12.23
C LEU A 67 -3.27 0.59 12.57
N ALA A 68 -4.38 0.84 13.26
CA ALA A 68 -5.32 -0.23 13.63
C ALA A 68 -5.87 -0.94 12.39
N LEU A 69 -6.24 -0.17 11.36
CA LEU A 69 -6.71 -0.71 10.09
C LEU A 69 -5.58 -1.44 9.33
N ALA A 70 -4.38 -0.87 9.26
CA ALA A 70 -3.25 -1.50 8.59
C ALA A 70 -2.85 -2.82 9.26
N GLU A 71 -2.88 -2.89 10.59
CA GLU A 71 -2.64 -4.12 11.36
C GLU A 71 -3.76 -5.14 11.18
N GLU A 72 -5.01 -4.70 11.09
CA GLU A 72 -6.13 -5.58 10.77
C GLU A 72 -5.99 -6.19 9.37
N CYS A 73 -5.68 -5.38 8.37
CA CYS A 73 -5.38 -5.86 7.02
C CYS A 73 -4.17 -6.81 7.03
N ASP A 74 -3.13 -6.53 7.82
CA ASP A 74 -1.99 -7.43 7.95
C ASP A 74 -2.37 -8.78 8.56
N ARG A 75 -3.24 -8.79 9.58
CA ARG A 75 -3.80 -10.03 10.15
C ARG A 75 -4.61 -10.82 9.12
N ARG A 76 -5.46 -10.15 8.34
CA ARG A 76 -6.24 -10.79 7.26
C ARG A 76 -5.34 -11.34 6.15
N MET A 77 -4.16 -10.77 5.95
CA MET A 77 -3.16 -11.18 4.95
C MET A 77 -1.98 -11.94 5.57
N ALA A 78 -2.13 -12.50 6.77
CA ALA A 78 -1.03 -13.14 7.50
C ALA A 78 -0.39 -14.30 6.70
N ASP A 79 -1.22 -15.06 5.98
CA ASP A 79 -0.79 -16.21 5.18
C ASP A 79 -0.14 -15.82 3.83
N ILE A 80 -0.13 -14.53 3.48
CA ILE A 80 0.45 -14.04 2.23
C ILE A 80 1.83 -13.46 2.54
N PRO A 81 2.96 -14.07 2.13
CA PRO A 81 4.28 -13.48 2.33
C PRO A 81 4.39 -12.12 1.63
N THR A 82 5.17 -11.17 2.16
CA THR A 82 5.32 -9.82 1.58
C THR A 82 5.71 -9.84 0.10
N ARG A 83 6.55 -10.80 -0.32
CA ARG A 83 6.96 -10.97 -1.73
C ARG A 83 5.82 -11.33 -2.68
N LYS A 84 4.71 -11.85 -2.15
CA LYS A 84 3.49 -12.27 -2.86
C LYS A 84 2.37 -11.22 -2.81
N LEU A 85 2.51 -10.15 -2.03
CA LEU A 85 1.55 -9.04 -2.03
C LEU A 85 1.29 -8.41 -3.42
N PRO A 86 2.27 -8.30 -4.35
CA PRO A 86 1.95 -7.80 -5.70
C PRO A 86 0.95 -8.69 -6.45
N GLU A 87 0.95 -9.99 -6.21
CA GLU A 87 -0.01 -10.92 -6.81
C GLU A 87 -1.39 -10.77 -6.16
N ALA A 88 -1.45 -10.63 -4.82
CA ALA A 88 -2.70 -10.35 -4.10
C ALA A 88 -3.33 -9.03 -4.55
N ALA A 89 -2.52 -7.97 -4.63
CA ALA A 89 -2.93 -6.66 -5.12
C ALA A 89 -3.53 -6.73 -6.54
N ARG A 90 -2.93 -7.53 -7.45
CA ARG A 90 -3.51 -7.75 -8.79
C ARG A 90 -4.89 -8.38 -8.71
N GLN A 91 -5.09 -9.36 -7.82
CA GLN A 91 -6.39 -10.01 -7.65
C GLN A 91 -7.43 -9.04 -7.10
N SER A 92 -7.08 -8.21 -6.13
CA SER A 92 -7.97 -7.18 -5.57
C SER A 92 -8.43 -6.20 -6.64
N ARG A 93 -7.50 -5.71 -7.48
CA ARG A 93 -7.83 -4.87 -8.66
C ARG A 93 -8.78 -5.56 -9.63
N ARG A 94 -8.50 -6.82 -9.98
CA ARG A 94 -9.38 -7.60 -10.89
C ARG A 94 -10.79 -7.73 -10.32
N ARG A 95 -10.92 -8.03 -9.02
CA ARG A 95 -12.22 -8.13 -8.34
C ARG A 95 -12.96 -6.80 -8.31
N ALA A 96 -12.27 -5.70 -8.00
CA ALA A 96 -12.86 -4.36 -7.99
C ALA A 96 -13.36 -3.94 -9.37
N ASN A 97 -12.56 -4.15 -10.41
CA ASN A 97 -12.96 -3.84 -11.79
C ASN A 97 -14.14 -4.70 -12.26
N ALA A 98 -14.19 -5.99 -11.88
CA ALA A 98 -15.32 -6.85 -12.19
C ALA A 98 -16.61 -6.37 -11.53
N ARG A 99 -16.56 -5.94 -10.26
CA ARG A 99 -17.71 -5.36 -9.56
C ARG A 99 -18.21 -4.08 -10.22
N ARG A 100 -17.29 -3.19 -10.60
CA ARG A 100 -17.62 -1.94 -11.29
C ARG A 100 -18.23 -2.17 -12.68
N ALA A 101 -17.87 -3.25 -13.36
CA ALA A 101 -18.44 -3.57 -14.68
C ALA A 101 -19.84 -4.19 -14.60
N SER A 102 -20.28 -4.60 -13.40
CA SER A 102 -21.63 -5.15 -13.14
C SER A 102 -22.63 -4.13 -12.59
N GLU A 103 -22.20 -2.87 -12.41
CA GLU A 103 -23.01 -1.72 -11.99
C GLU A 103 -23.38 -0.85 -13.21
#